data_AF-A0A0F9XKN6-F1
#
_entry.id   AF-A0A0F9XKN6-F1
#
_cell.length_a   1.000
_cell.length_b   1.000
_cell.length_c   1.000
_cell.angle_alpha   90.00
_cell.angle_beta   90.00
_cell.angle_gamma   90.00
#
_symmetry.space_group_name_H-M   'P 1'
#
loop_
_entity.id
_entity.type
_entity.pdbx_description
1 polymer ?
#
loop_
_entity_poly.entity_id
_entity_poly.type
_entity_poly.pdbx_seq_one_letter_code
_entity_poly.pdbx_strand_id
1 'polypeptide(L)'
;MMDESEKVIKKQEKAIDKQLIAELGIDKEKLKELKKKLSKVEPRSERGAETLFRLVSKNQYTLNTMIDRKSNILISINALILSIILGTVLSQLDKDPHLIYPAIIMLGTNLISIAYAVFATRPELTHGDKGTNNLLFYGNFNTMNEEEYTEGLTSLMYKGDELYKTIARDTFHLGKTIDRKFKLLRNSFHVFLVGIILAVIGFIACHIMFAM
;
A
#
# COMPACT_ATOMS: atom_id res chain seq x y z
N MET A 1 6.80 -56.69 -17.83
CA MET A 1 8.03 -56.23 -18.51
C MET A 1 8.23 -54.77 -18.12
N MET A 2 9.40 -54.37 -17.59
CA MET A 2 9.69 -52.96 -17.33
C MET A 2 9.76 -52.21 -18.66
N ASP A 3 9.01 -51.11 -18.76
CA ASP A 3 8.96 -50.21 -19.91
C ASP A 3 10.37 -49.69 -20.23
N GLU A 4 10.67 -49.54 -21.52
CA GLU A 4 11.99 -49.14 -22.02
C GLU A 4 12.36 -47.74 -21.52
N SER A 5 11.35 -46.89 -21.29
CA SER A 5 11.44 -45.56 -20.67
C SER A 5 12.01 -45.60 -19.24
N GLU A 6 11.53 -46.51 -18.38
CA GLU A 6 11.98 -46.63 -16.98
C GLU A 6 13.43 -47.10 -16.87
N LYS A 7 13.88 -47.94 -17.81
CA LYS A 7 15.27 -48.43 -17.86
C LYS A 7 16.23 -47.30 -18.21
N VAL A 8 15.84 -46.39 -19.10
CA VAL A 8 16.63 -45.22 -19.50
C VAL A 8 16.75 -44.24 -18.33
N ILE A 9 15.65 -43.96 -17.63
CA ILE A 9 15.62 -43.05 -16.46
C ILE A 9 16.53 -43.58 -15.33
N LYS A 10 16.43 -44.87 -14.97
CA LYS A 10 17.30 -45.49 -13.96
C LYS A 10 18.78 -45.48 -14.34
N LYS A 11 19.11 -45.52 -15.63
CA LYS A 11 20.49 -45.45 -16.12
C LYS A 11 21.04 -44.03 -16.02
N GLN A 12 20.21 -43.02 -16.30
CA GLN A 12 20.55 -41.61 -16.16
C GLN A 12 20.74 -41.21 -14.69
N GLU A 13 19.84 -41.61 -13.79
CA GLU A 13 19.99 -41.34 -12.34
C GLU A 13 21.29 -41.91 -11.77
N LYS A 14 21.67 -43.13 -12.17
CA LYS A 14 22.93 -43.75 -11.73
C LYS A 14 24.16 -43.02 -12.26
N ALA A 15 24.09 -42.46 -13.47
CA ALA A 15 25.18 -41.66 -14.04
C ALA A 15 25.33 -40.33 -13.30
N ILE A 16 24.21 -39.66 -13.01
CA ILE A 16 24.15 -38.41 -12.24
C ILE A 16 24.69 -38.64 -10.82
N ASP A 17 24.30 -39.71 -10.14
CA ASP A 17 24.77 -40.02 -8.79
C ASP A 17 26.27 -40.29 -8.74
N LYS A 18 26.80 -40.91 -9.78
CA LYS A 18 28.24 -41.17 -9.91
C LYS A 18 29.02 -39.87 -10.12
N GLN A 19 28.50 -38.94 -10.92
CA GLN A 19 29.08 -37.61 -11.10
C GLN A 19 29.04 -36.80 -9.80
N LEU A 20 27.89 -36.73 -9.14
CA LEU A 20 27.72 -36.00 -7.88
C LEU A 20 28.66 -36.49 -6.78
N ILE A 21 28.86 -37.80 -6.66
CA ILE A 21 29.82 -38.40 -5.71
C ILE A 21 31.26 -37.96 -6.02
N ALA A 22 31.64 -37.94 -7.30
CA ALA A 22 32.98 -37.58 -7.74
C ALA A 22 33.27 -36.09 -7.58
N GLU A 23 32.31 -35.22 -7.88
CA GLU A 23 32.45 -33.76 -7.77
C GLU A 23 32.41 -33.26 -6.33
N LEU A 24 31.50 -33.80 -5.51
CA LEU A 24 31.31 -33.35 -4.13
C LEU A 24 32.20 -34.09 -3.13
N GLY A 25 32.91 -35.16 -3.56
CA GLY A 25 33.79 -35.95 -2.69
C GLY A 25 33.06 -36.64 -1.53
N ILE A 26 31.80 -37.04 -1.72
CA ILE A 26 30.93 -37.58 -0.67
C ILE A 26 30.56 -39.04 -0.90
N ASP A 27 30.39 -39.80 0.19
CA ASP A 27 29.95 -41.19 0.12
C ASP A 27 28.48 -41.33 -0.29
N LYS A 28 28.14 -42.52 -0.80
CA LYS A 28 26.79 -42.86 -1.28
C LYS A 28 25.70 -42.70 -0.22
N GLU A 29 26.03 -42.88 1.07
CA GLU A 29 25.11 -42.65 2.18
C GLU A 29 24.82 -41.16 2.41
N LYS A 30 25.85 -40.32 2.39
CA LYS A 30 25.71 -38.86 2.48
C LYS A 30 24.93 -38.29 1.30
N LEU A 31 25.14 -38.82 0.09
CA LEU A 31 24.35 -38.44 -1.09
C LEU A 31 22.86 -38.76 -0.90
N LYS A 32 22.53 -39.96 -0.38
CA LYS A 32 21.14 -40.34 -0.07
C LYS A 32 20.52 -39.43 0.99
N GLU A 33 21.26 -39.07 2.02
CA GLU A 33 20.81 -38.15 3.05
C GLU A 33 20.55 -36.75 2.47
N LEU A 34 21.46 -36.22 1.63
CA LEU A 34 21.29 -34.94 0.95
C LEU A 34 20.05 -34.93 0.06
N LYS A 35 19.86 -35.96 -0.77
CA LYS A 35 18.67 -36.11 -1.62
C LYS A 35 17.38 -36.18 -0.80
N LYS A 36 17.40 -36.86 0.36
CA LYS A 36 16.26 -36.93 1.28
C LYS A 36 15.98 -35.58 1.97
N LYS A 37 17.01 -34.78 2.24
CA LYS A 37 16.84 -33.40 2.75
C LYS A 37 16.32 -32.48 1.65
N LEU A 38 16.88 -32.54 0.43
CA LEU A 38 16.44 -31.74 -0.71
C LEU A 38 14.99 -32.05 -1.13
N SER A 39 14.60 -33.32 -1.18
CA SER A 39 13.23 -33.72 -1.52
C SER A 39 12.18 -33.32 -0.49
N LYS A 40 12.59 -32.98 0.74
CA LYS A 40 11.72 -32.41 1.78
C LYS A 40 11.63 -30.89 1.71
N VAL A 41 12.54 -30.24 1.00
CA VAL A 41 12.49 -28.79 0.75
C VAL A 41 11.68 -28.60 -0.52
N GLU A 42 10.47 -28.06 -0.36
CA GLU A 42 9.64 -27.73 -1.52
C GLU A 42 10.40 -26.71 -2.38
N PRO A 43 10.53 -26.94 -3.71
CA PRO A 43 11.28 -26.05 -4.57
C PRO A 43 10.60 -24.68 -4.57
N ARG A 44 11.21 -23.71 -3.89
CA ARG A 44 10.76 -22.32 -3.91
C ARG A 44 10.94 -21.79 -5.32
N SER A 45 9.85 -21.40 -5.96
CA SER A 45 9.91 -20.74 -7.26
C SER A 45 10.43 -19.32 -7.07
N GLU A 46 11.69 -19.07 -7.45
CA GLU A 46 12.26 -17.71 -7.49
C GLU A 46 11.40 -16.78 -8.36
N ARG A 47 10.92 -17.29 -9.50
CA ARG A 47 9.96 -16.60 -10.38
C ARG A 47 8.63 -16.30 -9.67
N GLY A 48 8.15 -17.22 -8.83
CA GLY A 48 6.95 -17.02 -8.01
C GLY A 48 7.13 -15.90 -6.99
N ALA A 49 8.28 -15.87 -6.31
CA ALA A 49 8.62 -14.81 -5.37
C ALA A 49 8.74 -13.45 -6.08
N GLU A 50 9.45 -13.38 -7.21
CA GLU A 50 9.56 -12.17 -8.03
C GLU A 50 8.20 -11.65 -8.48
N THR A 51 7.35 -12.54 -9.01
CA THR A 51 6.00 -12.20 -9.47
C THR A 51 5.13 -11.68 -8.32
N LEU A 52 5.22 -12.31 -7.15
CA LEU A 52 4.51 -11.88 -5.95
C LEU A 52 4.91 -10.46 -5.56
N PHE A 53 6.20 -10.19 -5.43
CA PHE A 53 6.68 -8.85 -5.04
C PHE A 53 6.30 -7.79 -6.09
N ARG A 54 6.41 -8.12 -7.39
CA ARG A 54 5.96 -7.23 -8.47
C ARG A 54 4.47 -6.91 -8.36
N LEU A 55 3.63 -7.91 -8.11
CA LEU A 55 2.18 -7.74 -7.97
C LEU A 55 1.84 -6.90 -6.75
N VAL A 56 2.50 -7.15 -5.62
CA VAL A 56 2.32 -6.41 -4.38
C VAL A 56 2.68 -4.94 -4.54
N SER A 57 3.86 -4.63 -5.09
CA SER A 57 4.28 -3.24 -5.34
C SER A 57 3.31 -2.53 -6.28
N LYS A 58 2.87 -3.21 -7.36
CA LYS A 58 1.85 -2.67 -8.27
C LYS A 58 0.54 -2.37 -7.54
N ASN A 59 0.06 -3.31 -6.71
CA ASN A 59 -1.18 -3.14 -5.95
C ASN A 59 -1.08 -1.96 -4.98
N GLN A 60 0.05 -1.79 -4.28
CA GLN A 60 0.28 -0.66 -3.38
C GLN A 60 0.29 0.68 -4.11
N TYR A 61 0.94 0.74 -5.26
CA TYR A 61 0.89 1.92 -6.13
C TYR A 61 -0.54 2.22 -6.59
N THR A 62 -1.30 1.20 -7.02
CA THR A 62 -2.70 1.34 -7.39
C THR A 62 -3.56 1.82 -6.22
N LEU A 63 -3.36 1.31 -4.99
CA LEU A 63 -4.09 1.77 -3.81
C LEU A 63 -3.79 3.24 -3.50
N ASN A 64 -2.53 3.66 -3.53
CA ASN A 64 -2.15 5.06 -3.34
C ASN A 64 -2.79 5.98 -4.40
N THR A 65 -2.67 5.63 -5.68
CA THR A 65 -3.27 6.44 -6.76
C THR A 65 -4.80 6.50 -6.67
N MET A 66 -5.46 5.44 -6.19
CA MET A 66 -6.90 5.47 -5.92
C MET A 66 -7.26 6.43 -4.78
N ILE A 67 -6.44 6.51 -3.72
CA ILE A 67 -6.63 7.48 -2.62
C ILE A 67 -6.50 8.90 -3.16
N ASP A 68 -5.46 9.19 -3.95
CA ASP A 68 -5.25 10.52 -4.53
C ASP A 68 -6.40 10.92 -5.45
N ARG A 69 -6.83 10.00 -6.32
CA ARG A 69 -7.97 10.22 -7.21
C ARG A 69 -9.26 10.51 -6.44
N LYS A 70 -9.58 9.71 -5.42
CA LYS A 70 -10.79 9.90 -4.60
C LYS A 70 -10.75 11.21 -3.81
N SER A 71 -9.59 11.57 -3.27
CA SER A 71 -9.39 12.82 -2.54
C SER A 71 -9.57 14.02 -3.46
N ASN A 72 -8.98 14.00 -4.66
CA ASN A 72 -9.14 15.08 -5.64
C ASN A 72 -10.60 15.26 -6.07
N ILE A 73 -11.33 14.16 -6.32
CA ILE A 73 -12.77 14.22 -6.62
C ILE A 73 -13.54 14.87 -5.46
N LEU A 74 -13.26 14.45 -4.22
CA LEU A 74 -13.95 14.98 -3.04
C LEU A 74 -13.66 16.47 -2.81
N ILE A 75 -12.41 16.89 -2.98
CA ILE A 75 -12.01 18.30 -2.92
C ILE A 75 -12.74 19.12 -3.99
N SER A 76 -12.80 18.65 -5.23
CA SER A 76 -13.50 19.34 -6.32
C SER A 76 -15.00 19.48 -6.05
N ILE A 77 -15.66 18.43 -5.55
CA ILE A 77 -17.08 18.48 -5.20
C ILE A 77 -17.31 19.50 -4.06
N ASN A 78 -16.49 19.47 -3.00
CA ASN A 78 -16.62 20.42 -1.89
C ASN A 78 -16.37 21.87 -2.35
N ALA A 79 -15.40 22.10 -3.22
CA ALA A 79 -15.11 23.41 -3.79
C ALA A 79 -16.29 23.94 -4.64
N LEU A 80 -16.89 23.08 -5.46
CA LEU A 80 -18.09 23.42 -6.24
C LEU A 80 -19.26 23.81 -5.30
N ILE A 81 -19.51 23.02 -4.26
CA ILE A 81 -20.54 23.29 -3.27
C ILE A 81 -20.29 24.63 -2.58
N LEU A 82 -19.06 24.89 -2.13
CA LEU A 82 -18.67 26.16 -1.52
C LEU A 82 -18.95 27.34 -2.46
N SER A 83 -18.58 27.22 -3.74
CA SER A 83 -18.82 28.27 -4.73
C SER A 83 -20.31 28.57 -4.89
N ILE A 84 -21.16 27.55 -4.93
CA ILE A 84 -22.62 27.71 -5.03
C ILE A 84 -23.19 28.37 -3.78
N ILE A 85 -22.80 27.92 -2.58
CA ILE A 85 -23.29 28.50 -1.32
C ILE A 85 -22.90 29.97 -1.19
N LEU A 86 -21.64 30.29 -1.47
CA LEU A 86 -21.15 31.67 -1.39
C LEU A 86 -21.84 32.57 -2.42
N GLY A 87 -22.14 32.07 -3.62
CA GLY A 87 -22.83 32.85 -4.65
C GLY A 87 -24.33 33.03 -4.39
N THR A 88 -25.00 31.98 -3.92
CA THR A 88 -26.48 31.96 -3.81
C THR A 88 -26.98 32.31 -2.42
N VAL A 89 -26.46 31.65 -1.38
CA VAL A 89 -26.97 31.76 -0.01
C VAL A 89 -26.53 33.08 0.62
N LEU A 90 -25.28 33.53 0.41
CA LEU A 90 -24.84 34.83 0.93
C LEU A 90 -25.58 36.00 0.27
N SER A 91 -25.89 35.90 -1.03
CA SER A 91 -26.69 36.92 -1.73
C SER A 91 -28.14 36.99 -1.25
N GLN A 92 -28.64 35.95 -0.57
CA GLN A 92 -29.98 35.92 0.02
C GLN A 92 -29.97 36.27 1.51
N LEU A 93 -28.79 36.46 2.12
CA LEU A 93 -28.66 36.73 3.55
C LEU A 93 -29.28 38.07 3.97
N ASP A 94 -29.29 39.04 3.06
CA ASP A 94 -29.97 40.33 3.26
C ASP A 94 -31.49 40.19 3.35
N LYS A 95 -32.06 39.14 2.73
CA LYS A 95 -33.50 38.87 2.71
C LYS A 95 -33.92 37.97 3.86
N ASP A 96 -33.16 36.90 4.10
CA ASP A 96 -33.39 35.94 5.18
C ASP A 96 -32.10 35.71 5.98
N PRO A 97 -31.84 36.55 7.01
CA PRO A 97 -30.63 36.45 7.82
C PRO A 97 -30.49 35.09 8.53
N HIS A 98 -31.60 34.39 8.76
CA HIS A 98 -31.62 33.07 9.40
C HIS A 98 -30.97 31.95 8.57
N LEU A 99 -30.79 32.13 7.26
CA LEU A 99 -30.07 31.18 6.40
C LEU A 99 -28.57 31.09 6.74
N ILE A 100 -28.04 32.01 7.55
CA ILE A 100 -26.64 32.01 7.95
C ILE A 100 -26.26 30.76 8.76
N TYR A 101 -27.17 30.25 9.60
CA TYR A 101 -26.90 29.11 10.47
C TYR A 101 -26.62 27.81 9.67
N PRO A 102 -27.51 27.34 8.77
CA PRO A 102 -27.22 26.18 7.94
C PRO A 102 -26.05 26.42 6.99
N ALA A 103 -25.85 27.66 6.50
CA ALA A 103 -24.71 28.00 5.65
C ALA A 103 -23.37 27.82 6.38
N ILE A 104 -23.23 28.33 7.61
CA ILE A 104 -22.00 28.20 8.41
C ILE A 104 -21.71 26.73 8.71
N ILE A 105 -22.72 25.93 9.08
CA ILE A 105 -22.56 24.49 9.31
C ILE A 105 -22.04 23.80 8.05
N MET A 106 -22.63 24.10 6.90
CA MET A 106 -22.22 23.52 5.61
C MET A 106 -20.82 23.94 5.20
N LEU A 107 -20.46 25.23 5.34
CA LEU A 107 -19.12 25.73 5.05
C LEU A 107 -18.07 25.09 5.98
N GLY A 108 -18.35 25.03 7.28
CA GLY A 108 -17.44 24.45 8.28
C GLY A 108 -17.18 22.97 8.02
N THR A 109 -18.22 22.17 7.81
CA THR A 109 -18.09 20.73 7.55
C THR A 109 -17.40 20.43 6.23
N ASN A 110 -17.66 21.20 5.17
CA ASN A 110 -16.95 21.06 3.89
C ASN A 110 -15.47 21.41 4.02
N LEU A 111 -15.11 22.48 4.76
CA LEU A 111 -13.72 22.84 5.02
C LEU A 111 -12.98 21.73 5.80
N ILE A 112 -13.62 21.18 6.83
CA ILE A 112 -13.04 20.06 7.60
C ILE A 112 -12.87 18.82 6.70
N SER A 113 -13.85 18.51 5.85
CA SER A 113 -13.75 17.43 4.88
C SER A 113 -12.58 17.63 3.91
N ILE A 114 -12.44 18.82 3.32
CA ILE A 114 -11.30 19.17 2.45
C ILE A 114 -9.98 18.99 3.21
N ALA A 115 -9.89 19.46 4.45
CA ALA A 115 -8.67 19.33 5.26
C ALA A 115 -8.26 17.85 5.43
N TYR A 116 -9.20 16.95 5.75
CA TYR A 116 -8.92 15.52 5.82
C TYR A 116 -8.51 14.91 4.47
N ALA A 117 -9.14 15.33 3.37
CA ALA A 117 -8.79 14.86 2.03
C ALA A 117 -7.36 15.30 1.64
N VAL A 118 -6.99 16.54 1.93
CA VAL A 118 -5.64 17.07 1.71
C VAL A 118 -4.61 16.36 2.59
N PHE A 119 -4.95 16.04 3.84
CA PHE A 119 -4.06 15.25 4.70
C PHE A 119 -3.88 13.81 4.19
N ALA A 120 -4.90 13.21 3.57
CA ALA A 120 -4.80 11.87 2.99
C ALA A 120 -3.85 11.83 1.77
N THR A 121 -3.73 12.91 1.01
CA THR A 121 -2.82 13.02 -0.17
C THR A 121 -1.44 13.55 0.18
N ARG A 122 -1.22 13.99 1.42
CA ARG A 122 0.08 14.49 1.86
C ARG A 122 1.17 13.41 1.68
N PRO A 123 2.33 13.75 1.10
CA PRO A 123 3.46 12.84 1.05
C PRO A 123 3.95 12.56 2.47
N GLU A 124 4.15 11.28 2.79
CA GLU A 124 4.60 10.89 4.13
C GLU A 124 6.13 10.87 4.16
N LEU A 125 6.70 11.64 5.09
CA LEU A 125 8.15 11.90 5.15
C LEU A 125 8.95 10.71 5.70
N THR A 126 8.30 9.75 6.37
CA THR A 126 8.96 8.62 7.04
C THR A 126 8.06 7.38 7.03
N HIS A 127 8.55 6.23 6.55
CA HIS A 127 7.87 4.94 6.60
C HIS A 127 8.78 3.93 7.31
N GLY A 128 8.28 3.26 8.35
CA GLY A 128 9.07 2.29 9.10
C GLY A 128 9.96 2.89 10.19
N ASP A 129 10.63 2.02 10.93
CA ASP A 129 11.47 2.35 12.07
C ASP A 129 12.94 2.42 11.61
N LYS A 130 13.67 3.48 12.01
CA LYS A 130 15.09 3.71 11.64
C LYS A 130 16.00 2.56 12.08
N GLY A 131 15.58 1.79 13.09
CA GLY A 131 16.33 0.65 13.61
C GLY A 131 16.31 -0.60 12.73
N THR A 132 15.55 -0.59 11.62
CA THR A 132 15.60 -1.67 10.64
C THR A 132 16.51 -1.23 9.49
N ASN A 133 17.65 -1.92 9.29
CA ASN A 133 18.56 -1.77 8.13
C ASN A 133 17.89 -2.11 6.77
N ASN A 134 16.65 -1.65 6.56
CA ASN A 134 15.94 -1.76 5.31
C ASN A 134 16.47 -0.69 4.37
N LEU A 135 17.47 -1.08 3.58
CA LEU A 135 18.10 -0.24 2.55
C LEU A 135 17.14 0.08 1.40
N LEU A 136 16.00 -0.61 1.27
CA LEU A 136 15.03 -0.33 0.21
C LEU A 136 14.20 0.95 0.49
N PHE A 137 14.23 1.45 1.73
CA PHE A 137 13.42 2.58 2.13
C PHE A 137 14.15 3.91 2.02
N TYR A 138 13.58 4.86 1.27
CA TYR A 138 14.12 6.21 1.08
C TYR A 138 14.51 6.92 2.38
N GLY A 139 13.66 6.90 3.40
CA GLY A 139 13.96 7.61 4.65
C GLY A 139 15.01 6.93 5.54
N ASN A 140 15.50 5.73 5.17
CA ASN A 140 16.63 5.07 5.81
C ASN A 140 17.94 5.34 5.05
N PHE A 141 17.91 5.29 3.71
CA PHE A 141 19.12 5.53 2.92
C PHE A 141 19.39 7.00 2.60
N ASN A 142 18.42 7.91 2.76
CA ASN A 142 18.59 9.33 2.45
C ASN A 142 19.69 10.03 3.28
N THR A 143 20.08 9.46 4.42
CA THR A 143 21.17 9.93 5.27
C THR A 143 22.46 9.14 5.10
N MET A 144 22.47 8.09 4.27
CA MET A 144 23.64 7.25 4.00
C MET A 144 24.48 7.86 2.88
N ASN A 145 25.79 7.58 2.88
CA ASN A 145 26.64 7.92 1.74
C ASN A 145 26.46 6.88 0.60
N GLU A 146 26.86 7.24 -0.62
CA GLU A 146 26.67 6.40 -1.81
C GLU A 146 27.39 5.05 -1.69
N GLU A 147 28.60 5.03 -1.15
CA GLU A 147 29.42 3.83 -0.97
C GLU A 147 28.76 2.84 0.00
N GLU A 148 28.32 3.32 1.17
CA GLU A 148 27.62 2.53 2.19
C GLU A 148 26.31 1.94 1.65
N TYR A 149 25.55 2.73 0.88
CA TYR A 149 24.32 2.27 0.26
C TYR A 149 24.57 1.20 -0.81
N THR A 150 25.52 1.45 -1.71
CA THR A 150 25.83 0.54 -2.83
C THR A 150 26.40 -0.78 -2.31
N GLU A 151 27.31 -0.76 -1.34
CA GLU A 151 27.84 -1.96 -0.69
C GLU A 151 26.77 -2.74 0.05
N GLY A 152 25.96 -2.04 0.86
CA GLY A 152 24.89 -2.66 1.63
C GLY A 152 23.84 -3.31 0.73
N LEU A 153 23.40 -2.61 -0.32
CA LEU A 153 22.41 -3.13 -1.26
C LEU A 153 22.96 -4.32 -2.05
N THR A 154 24.22 -4.24 -2.47
CA THR A 154 24.91 -5.33 -3.17
C THR A 154 25.04 -6.55 -2.28
N SER A 155 25.45 -6.38 -1.02
CA SER A 155 25.49 -7.45 -0.02
C SER A 155 24.13 -8.13 0.17
N LEU A 156 23.05 -7.33 0.20
CA LEU A 156 21.69 -7.85 0.32
C LEU A 156 21.26 -8.67 -0.90
N MET A 157 21.63 -8.26 -2.12
CA MET A 157 21.30 -9.01 -3.35
C MET A 157 21.87 -10.42 -3.37
N TYR A 158 23.04 -10.65 -2.76
CA TYR A 158 23.65 -11.98 -2.66
C TYR A 158 23.07 -12.86 -1.54
N LYS A 159 22.22 -12.30 -0.67
CA LYS A 159 21.59 -13.00 0.46
C LYS A 159 20.09 -13.19 0.21
N GLY A 160 19.73 -14.14 -0.65
CA GLY A 160 18.36 -14.32 -1.13
C GLY A 160 17.27 -14.31 -0.05
N ASP A 161 17.42 -15.07 1.04
CA ASP A 161 16.41 -15.09 2.11
C ASP A 161 16.31 -13.76 2.89
N GLU A 162 17.44 -13.08 3.09
CA GLU A 162 17.48 -11.77 3.75
C GLU A 162 16.87 -10.67 2.86
N LEU A 163 17.15 -10.72 1.56
CA LEU A 163 16.55 -9.84 0.55
C LEU A 163 15.02 -9.95 0.60
N TYR A 164 14.48 -11.16 0.49
CA TYR A 164 13.04 -11.37 0.48
C TYR A 164 12.38 -10.94 1.80
N LYS A 165 13.03 -11.18 2.94
CA LYS A 165 12.55 -10.72 4.25
C LYS A 165 12.53 -9.20 4.35
N THR A 166 13.54 -8.54 3.78
CA THR A 166 13.64 -7.09 3.72
C THR A 166 12.53 -6.49 2.84
N ILE A 167 12.30 -7.03 1.64
CA ILE A 167 11.19 -6.61 0.77
C ILE A 167 9.83 -6.83 1.44
N ALA A 168 9.63 -7.96 2.12
CA ALA A 168 8.38 -8.23 2.83
C ALA A 168 8.13 -7.24 3.99
N ARG A 169 9.19 -6.87 4.73
CA ARG A 169 9.11 -5.87 5.79
C ARG A 169 8.79 -4.49 5.23
N ASP A 170 9.45 -4.09 4.14
CA ASP A 170 9.20 -2.83 3.44
C ASP A 170 7.73 -2.71 2.99
N THR A 171 7.27 -3.74 2.28
CA THR A 171 5.89 -3.91 1.85
C THR A 171 4.90 -3.74 3.02
N PHE A 172 5.18 -4.36 4.16
CA PHE A 172 4.30 -4.28 5.34
C PHE A 172 4.18 -2.85 5.88
N HIS A 173 5.29 -2.12 5.94
CA HIS A 173 5.29 -0.72 6.40
C HIS A 173 4.61 0.21 5.40
N LEU A 174 4.83 0.03 4.09
CA LEU A 174 4.10 0.74 3.03
C LEU A 174 2.59 0.51 3.15
N GLY A 175 2.17 -0.73 3.40
CA GLY A 175 0.77 -1.08 3.63
C GLY A 175 0.16 -0.35 4.84
N LYS A 176 0.90 -0.21 5.94
CA LYS A 176 0.44 0.56 7.12
C LYS A 176 0.23 2.03 6.80
N THR A 177 1.07 2.64 5.98
CA THR A 177 0.89 4.04 5.58
C THR A 177 -0.34 4.21 4.69
N ILE A 178 -0.56 3.29 3.74
CA ILE A 178 -1.79 3.28 2.92
C ILE A 178 -3.04 3.21 3.81
N ASP A 179 -3.05 2.34 4.83
CA ASP A 179 -4.19 2.24 5.76
C ASP A 179 -4.47 3.55 6.52
N ARG A 180 -3.42 4.25 6.98
CA ARG A 180 -3.59 5.57 7.64
C ARG A 180 -4.21 6.60 6.69
N LYS A 181 -3.71 6.69 5.44
CA LYS A 181 -4.26 7.58 4.42
C LYS A 181 -5.71 7.24 4.09
N PHE A 182 -6.03 5.95 4.00
CA PHE A 182 -7.38 5.48 3.75
C PHE A 182 -8.34 5.84 4.90
N LYS A 183 -7.89 5.77 6.16
CA LYS A 183 -8.66 6.20 7.33
C LYS A 183 -8.94 7.71 7.31
N LEU A 184 -7.96 8.54 6.97
CA LEU A 184 -8.15 9.99 6.79
C LEU A 184 -9.18 10.28 5.70
N LEU A 185 -9.05 9.63 4.54
CA LEU A 185 -9.99 9.78 3.44
C LEU A 185 -11.40 9.33 3.84
N ARG A 186 -11.54 8.20 4.54
CA ARG A 186 -12.83 7.72 5.02
C ARG A 186 -13.48 8.71 6.00
N ASN A 187 -12.71 9.27 6.92
CA ASN A 187 -13.20 10.31 7.83
C ASN A 187 -13.65 11.57 7.07
N SER A 188 -12.91 11.97 6.02
CA SER A 188 -13.30 13.07 5.14
C SER A 188 -14.69 12.85 4.52
N PHE A 189 -14.96 11.64 4.01
CA PHE A 189 -16.27 11.28 3.47
C PHE A 189 -17.38 11.29 4.53
N HIS A 190 -17.10 10.79 5.74
CA HIS A 190 -18.08 10.81 6.82
C HIS A 190 -18.43 12.24 7.25
N VAL A 191 -17.44 13.10 7.43
CA VAL A 191 -17.66 14.51 7.79
C VAL A 191 -18.44 15.24 6.70
N PHE A 192 -18.07 15.02 5.43
CA PHE A 192 -18.80 15.57 4.29
C PHE A 192 -20.28 15.17 4.29
N LEU A 193 -20.54 13.86 4.42
CA LEU A 193 -21.90 13.33 4.36
C LEU A 193 -22.76 13.85 5.52
N VAL A 194 -22.23 13.80 6.75
CA VAL A 194 -22.93 14.33 7.93
C VAL A 194 -23.17 15.82 7.78
N GLY A 195 -22.20 16.57 7.26
CA GLY A 195 -22.31 18.00 7.01
C GLY A 195 -23.43 18.37 6.05
N ILE A 196 -23.53 17.67 4.92
CA ILE A 196 -24.63 17.87 3.96
C ILE A 196 -25.98 17.57 4.60
N ILE A 197 -26.11 16.45 5.31
CA ILE A 197 -27.38 16.06 5.93
C ILE A 197 -27.82 17.10 6.96
N LEU A 198 -26.92 17.52 7.84
CA LEU A 198 -27.21 18.55 8.85
C LEU A 198 -27.56 19.90 8.21
N ALA A 199 -26.86 20.29 7.15
CA ALA A 199 -27.15 21.51 6.43
C ALA A 199 -28.55 21.48 5.80
N VAL A 200 -28.91 20.40 5.12
CA VAL A 200 -30.24 20.23 4.50
C VAL A 200 -31.34 20.28 5.55
N ILE A 201 -31.18 19.57 6.68
CA ILE A 201 -32.14 19.63 7.79
C ILE A 201 -32.22 21.06 8.34
N GLY A 202 -31.09 21.75 8.49
CA GLY A 202 -31.05 23.13 8.94
C GLY A 202 -31.78 24.10 8.00
N PHE A 203 -31.59 23.96 6.68
CA PHE A 203 -32.31 24.75 5.69
C PHE A 203 -33.83 24.53 5.75
N ILE A 204 -34.26 23.27 5.87
CA ILE A 204 -35.69 22.93 6.00
C ILE A 204 -36.27 23.48 7.30
N ALA A 205 -35.56 23.31 8.43
CA ALA A 205 -36.00 23.80 9.73
C ALA A 205 -36.12 25.33 9.76
N CYS A 206 -35.13 26.05 9.22
CA CYS A 206 -35.20 27.50 9.07
C CYS A 206 -36.40 27.91 8.20
N HIS A 207 -36.63 27.23 7.09
CA HIS A 207 -37.77 27.54 6.24
C HIS A 207 -39.11 27.32 6.97
N ILE A 208 -39.29 26.21 7.70
CA ILE A 208 -40.53 25.95 8.43
C ILE A 208 -40.75 26.96 9.58
N MET A 209 -39.69 27.36 10.28
CA MET A 209 -39.81 28.25 11.44
C MET A 209 -39.99 29.72 11.09
N PHE A 210 -39.45 30.18 9.95
CA PHE A 210 -39.42 31.60 9.58
C PHE A 210 -40.24 31.93 8.32
N ALA A 211 -40.66 30.92 7.52
CA ALA A 211 -41.59 31.11 6.41
C ALA A 211 -43.07 30.93 6.81
N MET A 212 -43.36 30.79 8.11
CA MET A 212 -44.70 30.83 8.71
C MET A 212 -44.90 32.16 9.41
#